data_AF-A0A7J4S659-F1
#
_entry.id   AF-A0A7J4S659-F1
#
_cell.length_a   1.000
_cell.length_b   1.000
_cell.length_c   1.000
_cell.angle_alpha   90.00
_cell.angle_beta   90.00
_cell.angle_gamma   90.00
#
_symmetry.space_group_name_H-M   'P 1'
#
loop_
_entity.id
_entity.type
_entity.pdbx_description
1 polymer ?
#
loop_
_entity_poly.entity_id
_entity_poly.type
_entity_poly.pdbx_seq_one_letter_code
_entity_poly.pdbx_strand_id
1 'polypeptide(L)'
;MARIPLPRVVGVALGILVVLAGTVAAAGSAHAALTKPAYDAGDRWVYVLQGSIGNLPGFNATANGTLQLGLNGIVQVDIVGVSPSGIRAETHASGFLNGTFGIGNNTTVAASGSFSSDTSELWEEQSYLPVASNSSTGYVVDVTFLIKVQMLLNLWLNATTTYSSLPPFELDVGQTASAPFMSQVEAATSFSAFGFGEHRTNRTTMDGTWTRHVLGRENVTVEAGTFDAYRLNESLGGFPGLAALAVTGANETAWYSNDVGNYVRRVVYANSTPLAEMRLKSYAYPVAPPGLSAVEIALLIAVPIAVVAVLVFLLLRRRKARHEAPKGSSGAGPVGELPPKHEGGKP
;
A
#
# COMPACT_ATOMS: atom_id res chain seq x y z
N MET A 1 -6.82 57.86 6.95
CA MET A 1 -6.86 56.41 6.66
C MET A 1 -6.50 56.21 5.19
N ALA A 2 -5.35 55.60 4.93
CA ALA A 2 -4.85 55.41 3.57
C ALA A 2 -5.75 54.44 2.81
N ARG A 3 -6.35 54.89 1.70
CA ARG A 3 -7.05 54.02 0.75
C ARG A 3 -5.99 53.16 0.07
N ILE A 4 -6.03 51.85 0.28
CA ILE A 4 -5.18 50.92 -0.48
C ILE A 4 -5.73 50.94 -1.92
N PRO A 5 -4.96 51.39 -2.91
CA PRO A 5 -5.44 51.48 -4.28
C PRO A 5 -5.64 50.07 -4.86
N LEU A 6 -6.80 49.85 -5.46
CA LEU A 6 -7.22 48.64 -6.19
C LEU A 6 -6.10 47.93 -7.02
N PRO A 7 -5.18 48.64 -7.72
CA PRO A 7 -4.06 48.00 -8.42
C PRO A 7 -3.10 47.20 -7.51
N ARG A 8 -2.99 47.51 -6.22
CA ARG A 8 -2.17 46.72 -5.28
C ARG A 8 -2.80 45.38 -4.94
N VAL A 9 -4.12 45.29 -4.93
CA VAL A 9 -4.84 44.02 -4.67
C VAL A 9 -4.74 43.09 -5.88
N VAL A 10 -4.83 43.65 -7.09
CA VAL A 10 -4.66 42.90 -8.35
C VAL A 10 -3.22 42.42 -8.52
N GLY A 11 -2.23 43.24 -8.19
CA GLY A 11 -0.81 42.84 -8.24
C GLY A 11 -0.45 41.73 -7.25
N VAL A 12 -1.04 41.74 -6.05
CA VAL A 12 -0.86 40.65 -5.06
C VAL A 12 -1.57 39.37 -5.52
N ALA A 13 -2.77 39.47 -6.08
CA ALA A 13 -3.49 38.30 -6.61
C ALA A 13 -2.79 37.65 -7.80
N LEU A 14 -2.24 38.46 -8.73
CA LEU A 14 -1.41 37.95 -9.83
C LEU A 14 -0.11 37.33 -9.32
N GLY A 15 0.54 37.93 -8.32
CA GLY A 15 1.74 37.38 -7.71
C GLY A 15 1.50 36.01 -7.07
N ILE A 16 0.37 35.84 -6.37
CA ILE A 16 -0.05 34.56 -5.80
C ILE A 16 -0.33 33.53 -6.91
N LEU A 17 -1.01 33.92 -7.99
CA LEU A 17 -1.29 33.04 -9.14
C LEU A 17 -0.02 32.60 -9.88
N VAL A 18 0.97 33.48 -10.02
CA VAL A 18 2.26 33.16 -10.66
C VAL A 18 3.12 32.28 -9.76
N VAL A 19 3.10 32.49 -8.45
CA VAL A 19 3.77 31.61 -7.48
C VAL A 19 3.10 30.23 -7.44
N LEU A 20 1.77 30.15 -7.45
CA LEU A 20 1.04 28.89 -7.56
C LEU A 20 1.31 28.16 -8.89
N ALA A 21 1.31 28.88 -10.02
CA ALA A 21 1.65 28.30 -11.32
C ALA A 21 3.12 27.84 -11.38
N GLY A 22 4.04 28.55 -10.72
CA GLY A 22 5.44 28.17 -10.57
C GLY A 22 5.63 26.91 -9.72
N THR A 23 4.86 26.74 -8.65
CA THR A 23 4.88 25.50 -7.84
C THR A 23 4.29 24.29 -8.57
N VAL A 24 3.33 24.51 -9.48
CA VAL A 24 2.73 23.43 -10.29
C VAL A 24 3.63 23.06 -11.47
N ALA A 25 4.37 24.01 -12.05
CA ALA A 25 5.31 23.74 -13.15
C ALA A 25 6.65 23.14 -12.69
N ALA A 26 7.08 23.40 -11.44
CA ALA A 26 8.27 22.78 -10.83
C ALA A 26 8.05 21.33 -10.35
N ALA A 27 6.81 20.82 -10.43
CA ALA A 27 6.51 19.40 -10.21
C ALA A 27 6.89 18.51 -11.42
N GLY A 28 7.39 19.10 -12.50
CA GLY A 28 7.94 18.37 -13.63
C GLY A 28 9.33 17.80 -13.32
N SER A 29 9.38 16.47 -13.13
CA SER A 29 10.56 15.60 -13.13
C SER A 29 11.48 15.58 -11.89
N ALA A 30 10.89 15.56 -10.69
CA ALA A 30 11.47 14.76 -9.63
C ALA A 30 11.06 13.30 -9.89
N HIS A 31 12.03 12.39 -10.08
CA HIS A 31 11.74 10.97 -10.10
C HIS A 31 11.27 10.61 -8.70
N ALA A 32 9.96 10.44 -8.50
CA ALA A 32 9.44 10.15 -7.17
C ALA A 32 10.02 8.82 -6.66
N ALA A 33 10.31 8.76 -5.36
CA ALA A 33 10.69 7.54 -4.67
C ALA A 33 9.53 6.55 -4.67
N LEU A 34 9.85 5.27 -4.55
CA LEU A 34 8.90 4.26 -4.07
C LEU A 34 8.33 4.75 -2.74
N THR A 35 7.00 4.84 -2.61
CA THR A 35 6.39 5.36 -1.38
C THR A 35 5.84 4.21 -0.57
N LYS A 36 6.11 4.25 0.73
CA LYS A 36 5.54 3.28 1.66
C LYS A 36 4.00 3.40 1.66
N PRO A 37 3.26 2.31 1.39
CA PRO A 37 1.81 2.32 1.42
C PRO A 37 1.32 2.52 2.85
N ALA A 38 0.17 3.16 3.01
CA ALA A 38 -0.57 3.14 4.26
C ALA A 38 -1.66 2.08 4.13
N TYR A 39 -1.42 0.90 4.69
CA TYR A 39 -2.41 -0.17 4.68
C TYR A 39 -3.44 0.03 5.78
N ASP A 40 -4.68 -0.30 5.45
CA ASP A 40 -5.82 -0.30 6.36
C ASP A 40 -6.44 -1.70 6.44
N ALA A 41 -7.09 -2.00 7.58
CA ALA A 41 -7.86 -3.22 7.71
C ALA A 41 -9.03 -3.22 6.71
N GLY A 42 -9.11 -4.25 5.87
CA GLY A 42 -10.05 -4.37 4.77
C GLY A 42 -9.44 -4.10 3.39
N ASP A 43 -8.17 -3.68 3.31
CA ASP A 43 -7.46 -3.64 2.03
C ASP A 43 -7.35 -5.03 1.43
N ARG A 44 -7.62 -5.13 0.13
CA ARG A 44 -7.69 -6.41 -0.56
C ARG A 44 -7.10 -6.32 -1.96
N TRP A 45 -6.28 -7.29 -2.31
CA TRP A 45 -5.77 -7.49 -3.68
C TRP A 45 -6.03 -8.92 -4.13
N VAL A 46 -6.50 -9.06 -5.37
CA VAL A 46 -6.76 -10.35 -6.01
C VAL A 46 -5.88 -10.45 -7.25
N TYR A 47 -5.18 -11.56 -7.37
CA TYR A 47 -4.23 -11.83 -8.44
C TYR A 47 -4.64 -13.09 -9.21
N VAL A 48 -4.38 -13.09 -10.51
CA VAL A 48 -4.26 -14.31 -11.30
C VAL A 48 -2.88 -14.89 -11.04
N LEU A 49 -2.81 -16.18 -10.73
CA LEU A 49 -1.57 -16.91 -10.51
C LEU A 49 -1.40 -17.93 -11.64
N GLN A 50 -0.22 -17.94 -12.26
CA GLN A 50 0.15 -18.88 -13.32
C GLN A 50 1.55 -19.38 -13.10
N GLY A 51 1.87 -20.61 -13.49
CA GLY A 51 3.22 -21.11 -13.36
C GLY A 51 3.36 -22.58 -13.68
N SER A 52 4.45 -23.15 -13.21
CA SER A 52 4.71 -24.58 -13.28
C SER A 52 5.34 -25.10 -12.01
N ILE A 53 4.93 -26.30 -11.62
CA ILE A 53 5.45 -27.06 -10.49
C ILE A 53 6.13 -28.30 -11.08
N GLY A 54 7.45 -28.33 -10.99
CA GLY A 54 8.26 -29.48 -11.40
C GLY A 54 8.51 -30.49 -10.28
N ASN A 55 8.19 -30.15 -9.03
CA ASN A 55 8.32 -31.05 -7.90
C ASN A 55 7.38 -30.67 -6.76
N LEU A 56 6.97 -31.66 -5.97
CA LEU A 56 6.21 -31.48 -4.74
C LEU A 56 7.11 -31.75 -3.52
N PRO A 57 6.97 -31.02 -2.41
CA PRO A 57 7.69 -31.31 -1.17
C PRO A 57 7.53 -32.76 -0.72
N GLY A 58 8.64 -33.39 -0.32
CA GLY A 58 8.64 -34.80 0.09
C GLY A 58 8.46 -35.79 -1.06
N PHE A 59 8.21 -35.32 -2.28
CA PHE A 59 8.13 -36.19 -3.46
C PHE A 59 9.53 -36.46 -4.00
N ASN A 60 9.94 -37.73 -3.94
CA ASN A 60 11.22 -38.16 -4.50
C ASN A 60 11.05 -38.48 -5.98
N ALA A 61 11.42 -37.53 -6.84
CA ALA A 61 11.26 -37.69 -8.29
C ALA A 61 12.02 -38.91 -8.86
N THR A 62 13.17 -39.24 -8.25
CA THR A 62 13.99 -40.38 -8.68
C THR A 62 13.37 -41.72 -8.29
N ALA A 63 12.68 -41.79 -7.15
CA ALA A 63 12.03 -43.02 -6.68
C ALA A 63 10.61 -43.18 -7.25
N ASN A 64 9.90 -42.08 -7.49
CA ASN A 64 8.46 -42.09 -7.73
C ASN A 64 8.06 -41.60 -9.13
N GLY A 65 8.97 -41.02 -9.91
CA GLY A 65 8.68 -40.45 -11.24
C GLY A 65 8.78 -38.93 -11.28
N THR A 66 8.77 -38.32 -12.47
CA THR A 66 8.92 -36.85 -12.61
C THR A 66 7.57 -36.17 -12.80
N LEU A 67 7.32 -35.10 -12.07
CA LEU A 67 6.08 -34.33 -12.18
C LEU A 67 6.33 -33.04 -12.96
N GLN A 68 5.42 -32.68 -13.86
CA GLN A 68 5.41 -31.36 -14.49
C GLN A 68 3.96 -30.90 -14.58
N LEU A 69 3.55 -30.04 -13.66
CA LEU A 69 2.19 -29.49 -13.61
C LEU A 69 2.24 -28.01 -13.93
N GLY A 70 1.50 -27.59 -14.95
CA GLY A 70 1.08 -26.20 -15.07
C GLY A 70 0.13 -25.85 -13.92
N LEU A 71 0.31 -24.67 -13.36
CA LEU A 71 -0.49 -24.12 -12.28
C LEU A 71 -1.26 -22.92 -12.83
N ASN A 72 -2.57 -22.90 -12.64
CA ASN A 72 -3.43 -21.75 -12.92
C ASN A 72 -4.40 -21.54 -11.75
N GLY A 73 -4.38 -20.38 -11.12
CA GLY A 73 -5.15 -20.12 -9.92
C GLY A 73 -5.44 -18.65 -9.67
N ILE A 74 -5.98 -18.40 -8.48
CA ILE A 74 -6.26 -17.08 -7.94
C ILE A 74 -5.58 -16.99 -6.58
N VAL A 75 -5.00 -15.83 -6.30
CA VAL A 75 -4.47 -15.47 -4.99
C VAL A 75 -5.23 -14.25 -4.52
N GLN A 76 -5.64 -14.25 -3.27
CA GLN A 76 -6.26 -13.14 -2.58
C GLN A 76 -5.39 -12.80 -1.38
N VAL A 77 -5.06 -11.53 -1.22
CA VAL A 77 -4.34 -10.98 -0.07
C VAL A 77 -5.26 -9.97 0.59
N ASP A 78 -5.54 -10.17 1.87
CA ASP A 78 -6.38 -9.30 2.69
C ASP A 78 -5.58 -8.78 3.88
N ILE A 79 -5.67 -7.48 4.14
CA ILE A 79 -5.19 -6.90 5.40
C ILE A 79 -6.31 -7.04 6.43
N VAL A 80 -6.11 -7.91 7.42
CA VAL A 80 -7.14 -8.20 8.43
C VAL A 80 -7.01 -7.35 9.68
N GLY A 81 -5.84 -6.75 9.90
CA GLY A 81 -5.63 -5.88 11.06
C GLY A 81 -4.36 -5.06 10.96
N VAL A 82 -4.45 -3.83 11.46
CA VAL A 82 -3.32 -2.89 11.56
C VAL A 82 -3.21 -2.47 13.02
N SER A 83 -2.00 -2.51 13.56
CA SER A 83 -1.73 -2.20 14.96
C SER A 83 -0.30 -1.70 15.10
N PRO A 84 0.07 -0.98 16.18
CA PRO A 84 1.46 -0.59 16.46
C PRO A 84 2.46 -1.76 16.53
N SER A 85 1.96 -3.00 16.62
CA SER A 85 2.77 -4.21 16.65
C SER A 85 3.04 -4.81 15.26
N GLY A 86 2.50 -4.21 14.19
CA GLY A 86 2.60 -4.72 12.84
C GLY A 86 1.24 -4.87 12.13
N ILE A 87 1.34 -5.33 10.89
CA ILE A 87 0.22 -5.53 9.98
C ILE A 87 -0.05 -7.01 9.83
N ARG A 88 -1.31 -7.41 10.02
CA ARG A 88 -1.75 -8.78 9.84
C ARG A 88 -2.32 -8.92 8.43
N ALA A 89 -1.73 -9.83 7.66
CA ALA A 89 -2.17 -10.15 6.33
C ALA A 89 -2.60 -11.62 6.27
N GLU A 90 -3.68 -11.89 5.57
CA GLU A 90 -4.13 -13.23 5.22
C GLU A 90 -4.03 -13.39 3.70
N THR A 91 -3.44 -14.49 3.26
CA THR A 91 -3.29 -14.83 1.86
C THR A 91 -3.96 -16.17 1.60
N HIS A 92 -4.96 -16.16 0.72
CA HIS A 92 -5.67 -17.34 0.26
C HIS A 92 -5.34 -17.59 -1.19
N ALA A 93 -4.90 -18.78 -1.54
CA ALA A 93 -4.62 -19.15 -2.91
C ALA A 93 -5.27 -20.48 -3.25
N SER A 94 -5.85 -20.58 -4.44
CA SER A 94 -6.36 -21.85 -4.94
C SER A 94 -6.29 -21.89 -6.45
N GLY A 95 -6.26 -23.09 -7.01
CA GLY A 95 -6.24 -23.24 -8.45
C GLY A 95 -6.19 -24.68 -8.92
N PHE A 96 -6.07 -24.81 -10.22
CA PHE A 96 -6.00 -26.07 -10.93
C PHE A 96 -4.56 -26.37 -11.34
N LEU A 97 -4.28 -27.67 -11.35
CA LEU A 97 -3.03 -28.23 -11.80
C LEU A 97 -3.31 -29.09 -13.03
N ASN A 98 -2.50 -28.96 -14.06
CA ASN A 98 -2.62 -29.80 -15.24
C ASN A 98 -1.25 -30.00 -15.89
N GLY A 99 -0.94 -31.22 -16.26
CA GLY A 99 0.26 -31.54 -17.00
C GLY A 99 0.48 -33.03 -17.01
N THR A 100 1.69 -33.43 -16.63
CA THR A 100 2.16 -34.79 -16.86
C THR A 100 2.90 -35.39 -15.69
N PHE A 101 2.84 -36.70 -15.60
CA PHE A 101 3.60 -37.53 -14.68
C PHE A 101 4.43 -38.55 -15.47
N GLY A 102 5.73 -38.58 -15.23
CA GLY A 102 6.67 -39.51 -15.85
C GLY A 102 6.82 -40.78 -15.01
N ILE A 103 6.66 -41.95 -15.63
CA ILE A 103 6.86 -43.27 -15.03
C ILE A 103 8.08 -43.90 -15.72
N GLY A 104 9.21 -43.94 -15.01
CA GLY A 104 10.49 -44.39 -15.59
C GLY A 104 10.96 -43.50 -16.74
N ASN A 105 11.81 -44.04 -17.63
CA ASN A 105 12.52 -43.22 -18.63
C ASN A 105 11.72 -42.90 -19.90
N ASN A 106 10.57 -43.54 -20.16
CA ASN A 106 9.91 -43.46 -21.48
C ASN A 106 8.37 -43.34 -21.44
N THR A 107 7.74 -43.37 -20.27
CA THR A 107 6.27 -43.31 -20.18
C THR A 107 5.86 -42.02 -19.50
N THR A 108 4.97 -41.26 -20.14
CA THR A 108 4.41 -40.03 -19.57
C THR A 108 2.89 -40.11 -19.65
N VAL A 109 2.23 -39.81 -18.54
CA VAL A 109 0.78 -39.90 -18.41
C VAL A 109 0.20 -38.56 -17.99
N ALA A 110 -1.09 -38.36 -18.24
CA ALA A 110 -1.77 -37.15 -17.85
C ALA A 110 -1.93 -37.08 -16.32
N ALA A 111 -1.65 -35.90 -15.77
CA ALA A 111 -1.85 -35.58 -14.37
C ALA A 111 -2.65 -34.28 -14.26
N SER A 112 -3.71 -34.30 -13.45
CA SER A 112 -4.57 -33.14 -13.25
C SER A 112 -4.99 -33.06 -11.79
N GLY A 113 -5.24 -31.86 -11.29
CA GLY A 113 -5.52 -31.70 -9.87
C GLY A 113 -5.89 -30.28 -9.47
N SER A 114 -5.77 -30.03 -8.18
CA SER A 114 -5.94 -28.72 -7.59
C SER A 114 -4.98 -28.51 -6.44
N PHE A 115 -4.80 -27.24 -6.07
CA PHE A 115 -4.15 -26.85 -4.84
C PHE A 115 -4.99 -25.81 -4.10
N SER A 116 -4.81 -25.75 -2.79
CA SER A 116 -5.31 -24.69 -1.92
C SER A 116 -4.23 -24.33 -0.92
N SER A 117 -4.10 -23.04 -0.59
CA SER A 117 -3.15 -22.53 0.36
C SER A 117 -3.78 -21.41 1.18
N ASP A 118 -3.59 -21.48 2.49
CA ASP A 118 -3.97 -20.44 3.42
C ASP A 118 -2.71 -20.03 4.19
N THR A 119 -2.39 -18.74 4.18
CA THR A 119 -1.21 -18.19 4.85
C THR A 119 -1.62 -16.99 5.68
N SER A 120 -1.28 -16.99 6.97
CA SER A 120 -1.45 -15.86 7.88
C SER A 120 -0.08 -15.32 8.26
N GLU A 121 0.13 -14.03 8.05
CA GLU A 121 1.40 -13.36 8.31
C GLU A 121 1.25 -12.14 9.22
N LEU A 122 2.28 -11.89 10.01
CA LEU A 122 2.51 -10.62 10.68
C LEU A 122 3.70 -9.95 10.02
N TRP A 123 3.47 -8.77 9.44
CA TRP A 123 4.48 -7.94 8.82
C TRP A 123 4.91 -6.83 9.77
N GLU A 124 6.20 -6.57 9.83
CA GLU A 124 6.72 -5.41 10.55
C GLU A 124 6.36 -4.10 9.86
N GLU A 125 6.28 -3.01 10.61
CA GLU A 125 5.68 -1.77 10.11
C GLU A 125 6.57 -0.95 9.19
N GLN A 126 7.89 -1.12 9.19
CA GLN A 126 8.82 -0.25 8.47
C GLN A 126 8.94 -0.62 6.98
N SER A 127 9.19 -1.89 6.68
CA SER A 127 9.45 -2.41 5.33
C SER A 127 8.45 -3.49 4.87
N TYR A 128 7.46 -3.82 5.70
CA TYR A 128 6.49 -4.90 5.49
C TYR A 128 7.11 -6.28 5.33
N LEU A 129 8.21 -6.53 6.04
CA LEU A 129 8.84 -7.85 6.08
C LEU A 129 8.07 -8.79 7.02
N PRO A 130 7.83 -10.06 6.64
CA PRO A 130 7.15 -11.01 7.51
C PRO A 130 8.07 -11.38 8.68
N VAL A 131 7.56 -11.19 9.91
CA VAL A 131 8.21 -11.60 11.17
C VAL A 131 7.58 -12.85 11.78
N ALA A 132 6.34 -13.16 11.40
CA ALA A 132 5.71 -14.45 11.67
C ALA A 132 4.87 -14.86 10.46
N SER A 133 4.89 -16.14 10.11
CA SER A 133 4.12 -16.70 9.00
C SER A 133 3.65 -18.10 9.35
N ASN A 134 2.37 -18.37 9.16
CA ASN A 134 1.75 -19.68 9.35
C ASN A 134 0.99 -20.04 8.08
N SER A 135 1.42 -21.09 7.39
CA SER A 135 0.89 -21.51 6.10
C SER A 135 0.45 -22.96 6.13
N SER A 136 -0.69 -23.24 5.49
CA SER A 136 -1.17 -24.59 5.19
C SER A 136 -1.45 -24.69 3.70
N THR A 137 -0.82 -25.63 3.02
CA THR A 137 -0.99 -25.86 1.58
C THR A 137 -1.34 -27.32 1.32
N GLY A 138 -2.45 -27.56 0.62
CA GLY A 138 -2.89 -28.88 0.18
C GLY A 138 -2.83 -29.00 -1.34
N TYR A 139 -2.40 -30.16 -1.83
CA TYR A 139 -2.41 -30.54 -3.24
C TYR A 139 -3.15 -31.86 -3.40
N VAL A 140 -4.03 -31.92 -4.38
CA VAL A 140 -4.74 -33.13 -4.81
C VAL A 140 -4.43 -33.33 -6.28
N VAL A 141 -3.73 -34.40 -6.64
CA VAL A 141 -3.32 -34.67 -8.03
C VAL A 141 -3.74 -36.08 -8.43
N ASP A 142 -4.59 -36.17 -9.44
CA ASP A 142 -4.99 -37.42 -10.05
C ASP A 142 -4.08 -37.74 -11.24
N VAL A 143 -3.40 -38.88 -11.17
CA VAL A 143 -2.59 -39.44 -12.25
C VAL A 143 -3.41 -40.51 -12.96
N THR A 144 -3.58 -40.38 -14.28
CA THR A 144 -4.39 -41.32 -15.06
C THR A 144 -3.49 -42.29 -15.84
N PHE A 145 -3.36 -43.53 -15.36
CA PHE A 145 -2.63 -44.61 -16.05
C PHE A 145 -3.42 -45.92 -15.99
N LEU A 146 -4.19 -46.23 -17.05
CA LEU A 146 -5.17 -47.35 -17.13
C LEU A 146 -6.30 -47.29 -16.07
N ILE A 147 -5.96 -46.91 -14.83
CA ILE A 147 -6.78 -46.53 -13.69
C ILE A 147 -6.39 -45.11 -13.24
N LYS A 148 -7.27 -44.42 -12.51
CA LYS A 148 -6.93 -43.16 -11.85
C LYS A 148 -6.35 -43.43 -10.47
N VAL A 149 -5.19 -42.84 -10.18
CA VAL A 149 -4.58 -42.87 -8.85
C VAL A 149 -4.46 -41.45 -8.33
N GLN A 150 -4.97 -41.23 -7.11
CA GLN A 150 -4.91 -39.95 -6.45
C GLN A 150 -3.65 -39.84 -5.57
N MET A 151 -3.01 -38.68 -5.66
CA MET A 151 -1.90 -38.26 -4.80
C MET A 151 -2.37 -37.09 -3.96
N LEU A 152 -2.15 -37.16 -2.65
CA LEU A 152 -2.45 -36.11 -1.70
C LEU A 152 -1.15 -35.64 -1.05
N LEU A 153 -0.94 -34.33 -1.03
CA LEU A 153 0.14 -33.70 -0.28
C LEU A 153 -0.44 -32.59 0.57
N ASN A 154 -0.08 -32.56 1.85
CA ASN A 154 -0.31 -31.42 2.71
C ASN A 154 1.03 -30.93 3.27
N LEU A 155 1.18 -29.61 3.34
CA LEU A 155 2.34 -28.93 3.87
C LEU A 155 1.85 -27.89 4.89
N TRP A 156 2.37 -27.97 6.09
CA TRP A 156 2.21 -26.95 7.12
C TRP A 156 3.57 -26.31 7.38
N LEU A 157 3.61 -24.99 7.35
CA LEU A 157 4.81 -24.21 7.60
C LEU A 157 4.50 -23.19 8.69
N ASN A 158 5.31 -23.19 9.73
CA ASN A 158 5.30 -22.16 10.75
C ASN A 158 6.69 -21.55 10.82
N ALA A 159 6.79 -20.26 10.55
CA ALA A 159 8.04 -19.52 10.51
C ALA A 159 7.98 -18.31 11.44
N THR A 160 9.02 -18.12 12.24
CA THR A 160 9.25 -16.89 13.01
C THR A 160 10.59 -16.31 12.59
N THR A 161 10.58 -15.09 12.06
CA THR A 161 11.74 -14.44 11.47
C THR A 161 12.10 -13.19 12.26
N THR A 162 13.38 -13.06 12.60
CA THR A 162 13.96 -11.86 13.20
C THR A 162 14.91 -11.20 12.22
N TYR A 163 14.85 -9.88 12.14
CA TYR A 163 15.76 -9.07 11.32
C TYR A 163 16.71 -8.32 12.24
N SER A 164 18.01 -8.36 11.95
CA SER A 164 19.01 -7.65 12.77
C SER A 164 18.93 -6.13 12.60
N SER A 165 18.43 -5.69 11.45
CA SER A 165 18.21 -4.29 11.10
C SER A 165 17.06 -4.21 10.10
N LEU A 166 16.15 -3.27 10.32
CA LEU A 166 15.06 -3.03 9.39
C LEU A 166 15.51 -2.02 8.32
N PRO A 167 15.33 -2.33 7.02
CA PRO A 167 15.74 -1.43 5.97
C PRO A 167 14.69 -0.32 5.74
N PRO A 168 15.03 0.76 5.05
CA PRO A 168 14.05 1.73 4.57
C PRO A 168 13.20 1.13 3.44
N PHE A 169 11.89 1.44 3.44
CA PHE A 169 10.99 1.09 2.34
C PHE A 169 11.10 2.08 1.18
N GLU A 170 11.20 3.37 1.50
CA GLU A 170 11.21 4.42 0.51
C GLU A 170 12.57 4.45 -0.20
N LEU A 171 12.55 4.13 -1.50
CA LEU A 171 13.73 3.93 -2.31
C LEU A 171 13.56 4.58 -3.68
N ASP A 172 14.56 5.34 -4.11
CA ASP A 172 14.63 5.87 -5.47
C ASP A 172 15.12 4.81 -6.47
N VAL A 173 14.92 5.06 -7.76
CA VAL A 173 15.49 4.24 -8.83
C VAL A 173 17.02 4.17 -8.70
N GLY A 174 17.56 2.96 -8.75
CA GLY A 174 18.98 2.66 -8.56
C GLY A 174 19.39 2.41 -7.11
N GLN A 175 18.49 2.60 -6.14
CA GLN A 175 18.76 2.33 -4.73
C GLN A 175 18.46 0.87 -4.36
N THR A 176 19.12 0.40 -3.30
CA THR A 176 19.00 -0.96 -2.78
C THR A 176 18.84 -0.93 -1.26
N ALA A 177 18.01 -1.84 -0.75
CA ALA A 177 17.82 -2.12 0.66
C ALA A 177 18.20 -3.59 0.95
N SER A 178 18.71 -3.85 2.16
CA SER A 178 19.00 -5.21 2.60
C SER A 178 18.83 -5.37 4.10
N ALA A 179 18.43 -6.57 4.54
CA ALA A 179 18.25 -6.91 5.94
C ALA A 179 18.72 -8.34 6.21
N PRO A 180 19.76 -8.54 7.05
CA PRO A 180 20.09 -9.86 7.55
C PRO A 180 18.97 -10.40 8.43
N PHE A 181 18.64 -11.68 8.26
CA PHE A 181 17.57 -12.33 9.00
C PHE A 181 17.96 -13.71 9.49
N MET A 182 17.29 -14.13 10.56
CA MET A 182 17.26 -15.50 11.07
C MET A 182 15.80 -15.93 11.16
N SER A 183 15.45 -17.06 10.56
CA SER A 183 14.10 -17.62 10.58
C SER A 183 14.10 -19.01 11.21
N GLN A 184 13.29 -19.21 12.24
CA GLN A 184 13.00 -20.55 12.76
C GLN A 184 11.81 -21.10 12.00
N VAL A 185 12.02 -22.20 11.27
CA VAL A 185 11.03 -22.81 10.40
C VAL A 185 10.70 -24.20 10.90
N GLU A 186 9.43 -24.42 11.22
CA GLU A 186 8.84 -25.73 11.46
C GLU A 186 8.01 -26.12 10.24
N ALA A 187 8.38 -27.23 9.61
CA ALA A 187 7.71 -27.76 8.44
C ALA A 187 7.17 -29.15 8.76
N ALA A 188 5.87 -29.36 8.55
CA ALA A 188 5.26 -30.67 8.57
C ALA A 188 4.71 -30.99 7.19
N THR A 189 5.01 -32.17 6.67
CA THR A 189 4.52 -32.65 5.37
C THR A 189 3.85 -33.99 5.55
N SER A 190 2.68 -34.17 4.96
CA SER A 190 2.05 -35.48 4.80
C SER A 190 1.85 -35.76 3.32
N PHE A 191 2.34 -36.90 2.85
CA PHE A 191 2.14 -37.36 1.48
C PHE A 191 1.42 -38.71 1.50
N SER A 192 0.47 -38.91 0.59
CA SER A 192 -0.09 -40.23 0.31
C SER A 192 -0.33 -40.44 -1.17
N ALA A 193 0.12 -41.59 -1.68
CA ALA A 193 -0.08 -42.00 -3.07
C ALA A 193 0.15 -43.51 -3.19
N PHE A 194 -0.53 -44.17 -4.14
CA PHE A 194 -0.30 -45.58 -4.48
C PHE A 194 -0.36 -46.56 -3.27
N GLY A 195 -1.17 -46.25 -2.26
CA GLY A 195 -1.27 -47.05 -1.03
C GLY A 195 -0.13 -46.84 -0.02
N PHE A 196 0.81 -45.95 -0.32
CA PHE A 196 1.87 -45.51 0.59
C PHE A 196 1.51 -44.16 1.21
N GLY A 197 1.92 -43.96 2.46
CA GLY A 197 1.80 -42.69 3.16
C GLY A 197 3.08 -42.39 3.93
N GLU A 198 3.53 -41.15 3.88
CA GLU A 198 4.65 -40.65 4.67
C GLU A 198 4.21 -39.38 5.40
N HIS A 199 4.64 -39.26 6.66
CA HIS A 199 4.54 -38.03 7.41
C HIS A 199 5.93 -37.68 7.94
N ARG A 200 6.33 -36.43 7.74
CA ARG A 200 7.62 -35.91 8.19
C ARG A 200 7.42 -34.55 8.81
N THR A 201 8.04 -34.36 9.97
CA THR A 201 8.13 -33.07 10.64
C THR A 201 9.60 -32.72 10.77
N ASN A 202 9.96 -31.49 10.42
CA ASN A 202 11.31 -30.99 10.53
C ASN A 202 11.27 -29.59 11.14
N ARG A 203 12.26 -29.30 11.99
CA ARG A 203 12.51 -27.96 12.51
C ARG A 203 13.92 -27.58 12.12
N THR A 204 14.06 -26.40 11.53
CA THR A 204 15.34 -25.89 11.08
C THR A 204 15.44 -24.40 11.33
N THR A 205 16.66 -23.90 11.31
CA THR A 205 16.95 -22.46 11.32
C THR A 205 17.53 -22.10 9.96
N MET A 206 16.97 -21.06 9.35
CA MET A 206 17.44 -20.52 8.08
C MET A 206 17.94 -19.11 8.32
N ASP A 207 19.21 -18.88 7.98
CA ASP A 207 19.83 -17.56 8.03
C ASP A 207 20.07 -17.06 6.61
N GLY A 208 19.91 -15.76 6.40
CA GLY A 208 20.07 -15.17 5.10
C GLY A 208 20.10 -13.67 5.11
N THR A 209 20.05 -13.09 3.92
CA THR A 209 19.92 -11.64 3.73
C THR A 209 18.80 -11.39 2.73
N TRP A 210 17.78 -10.69 3.19
CA TRP A 210 16.74 -10.16 2.33
C TRP A 210 17.29 -8.93 1.58
N THR A 211 16.91 -8.77 0.32
CA THR A 211 17.35 -7.66 -0.54
C THR A 211 16.18 -7.14 -1.37
N ARG A 212 16.19 -5.84 -1.69
CA ARG A 212 15.31 -5.19 -2.66
C ARG A 212 16.08 -4.11 -3.40
N HIS A 213 16.08 -4.17 -4.72
CA HIS A 213 16.73 -3.19 -5.60
C HIS A 213 15.71 -2.61 -6.57
N VAL A 214 15.54 -1.30 -6.55
CA VAL A 214 14.67 -0.57 -7.49
C VAL A 214 15.42 -0.36 -8.80
N LEU A 215 15.05 -1.10 -9.84
CA LEU A 215 15.74 -1.09 -11.13
C LEU A 215 15.31 0.06 -12.04
N GLY A 216 14.04 0.47 -11.96
CA GLY A 216 13.46 1.45 -12.86
C GLY A 216 11.96 1.61 -12.67
N ARG A 217 11.35 2.46 -13.49
CA ARG A 217 9.90 2.64 -13.58
C ARG A 217 9.43 2.27 -14.97
N GLU A 218 8.33 1.55 -15.06
CA GLU A 218 7.72 1.19 -16.34
C GLU A 218 6.20 1.01 -16.20
N ASN A 219 5.50 1.21 -17.32
CA ASN A 219 4.07 0.97 -17.38
C ASN A 219 3.80 -0.52 -17.50
N VAL A 220 3.02 -1.06 -16.57
CA VAL A 220 2.64 -2.48 -16.53
C VAL A 220 1.14 -2.59 -16.78
N THR A 221 0.77 -3.30 -17.85
CA THR A 221 -0.62 -3.61 -18.18
C THR A 221 -0.97 -5.02 -17.68
N VAL A 222 -2.00 -5.09 -16.84
CA VAL A 222 -2.58 -6.32 -16.27
C VAL A 222 -4.10 -6.25 -16.36
N GLU A 223 -4.79 -7.29 -15.90
CA GLU A 223 -6.24 -7.39 -15.92
C GLU A 223 -6.93 -6.24 -15.15
N ALA A 224 -6.33 -5.77 -14.06
CA ALA A 224 -6.87 -4.65 -13.28
C ALA A 224 -6.72 -3.27 -13.96
N GLY A 225 -5.85 -3.13 -14.97
CA GLY A 225 -5.56 -1.84 -15.61
C GLY A 225 -4.10 -1.69 -16.04
N THR A 226 -3.72 -0.46 -16.38
CA THR A 226 -2.31 -0.09 -16.66
C THR A 226 -1.84 0.86 -15.58
N PHE A 227 -0.70 0.54 -14.96
CA PHE A 227 -0.15 1.27 -13.83
C PHE A 227 1.29 1.66 -14.09
N ASP A 228 1.70 2.83 -13.62
CA ASP A 228 3.11 3.16 -13.48
C ASP A 228 3.66 2.42 -12.26
N ALA A 229 4.65 1.57 -12.47
CA ALA A 229 5.17 0.66 -11.45
C ALA A 229 6.70 0.69 -11.39
N TYR A 230 7.22 0.59 -10.17
CA TYR A 230 8.63 0.37 -9.90
C TYR A 230 8.95 -1.09 -10.17
N ARG A 231 9.89 -1.34 -11.08
CA ARG A 231 10.47 -2.66 -11.30
C ARG A 231 11.51 -2.92 -10.21
N LEU A 232 11.28 -3.96 -9.43
CA LEU A 232 12.09 -4.39 -8.29
C LEU A 232 12.75 -5.73 -8.60
N ASN A 233 13.98 -5.90 -8.17
CA ASN A 233 14.62 -7.21 -8.01
C ASN A 233 14.81 -7.46 -6.52
N GLU A 234 14.16 -8.48 -6.00
CA GLU A 234 14.14 -8.75 -4.56
C GLU A 234 14.31 -10.23 -4.25
N SER A 235 14.75 -10.50 -3.01
CA SER A 235 14.81 -11.86 -2.48
C SER A 235 13.40 -12.45 -2.47
N LEU A 236 13.26 -13.70 -2.91
CA LEU A 236 11.95 -14.37 -2.93
C LEU A 236 11.36 -14.42 -1.51
N GLY A 237 10.20 -13.78 -1.33
CA GLY A 237 9.38 -13.92 -0.13
C GLY A 237 8.45 -15.14 -0.20
N GLY A 238 7.44 -15.19 0.68
CA GLY A 238 6.34 -16.15 0.53
C GLY A 238 5.66 -15.99 -0.84
N PHE A 239 5.55 -17.08 -1.61
CA PHE A 239 4.88 -17.09 -2.90
C PHE A 239 3.81 -18.19 -2.94
N PRO A 240 2.51 -17.86 -3.05
CA PRO A 240 1.45 -18.83 -2.96
C PRO A 240 1.46 -19.85 -4.11
N GLY A 241 1.11 -21.10 -3.81
CA GLY A 241 1.11 -22.21 -4.78
C GLY A 241 2.50 -22.75 -5.11
N LEU A 242 3.57 -22.11 -4.65
CA LEU A 242 4.90 -22.70 -4.59
C LEU A 242 5.16 -23.17 -3.17
N ALA A 243 5.61 -24.41 -3.01
CA ALA A 243 6.06 -24.84 -1.70
C ALA A 243 7.36 -24.13 -1.34
N ALA A 244 7.36 -23.40 -0.22
CA ALA A 244 8.45 -22.54 0.24
C ALA A 244 9.83 -23.24 0.34
N LEU A 245 9.86 -24.58 0.40
CA LEU A 245 11.07 -25.38 0.53
C LEU A 245 11.73 -25.77 -0.80
N ALA A 246 11.12 -25.43 -1.94
CA ALA A 246 11.48 -26.01 -3.24
C ALA A 246 12.42 -25.15 -4.11
N VAL A 247 12.74 -23.92 -3.72
CA VAL A 247 13.47 -22.99 -4.62
C VAL A 247 14.66 -22.32 -3.93
N THR A 248 15.65 -23.12 -3.56
CA THR A 248 16.95 -22.61 -3.09
C THR A 248 17.59 -21.74 -4.18
N GLY A 249 17.99 -20.51 -3.83
CA GLY A 249 18.59 -19.57 -4.78
C GLY A 249 17.59 -18.88 -5.71
N ALA A 250 16.30 -18.94 -5.40
CA ALA A 250 15.29 -18.20 -6.13
C ALA A 250 15.38 -16.70 -5.88
N ASN A 251 15.04 -15.94 -6.90
CA ASN A 251 14.82 -14.51 -6.81
C ASN A 251 13.49 -14.15 -7.45
N GLU A 252 13.06 -12.93 -7.17
CA GLU A 252 11.81 -12.40 -7.67
C GLU A 252 12.06 -11.09 -8.41
N THR A 253 11.45 -10.96 -9.59
CA THR A 253 11.22 -9.64 -10.18
C THR A 253 9.79 -9.23 -9.89
N ALA A 254 9.62 -8.09 -9.24
CA ALA A 254 8.31 -7.59 -8.83
C ALA A 254 8.07 -6.20 -9.42
N TRP A 255 6.80 -5.84 -9.58
CA TRP A 255 6.37 -4.54 -10.04
C TRP A 255 5.43 -3.97 -9.01
N TYR A 256 5.87 -2.95 -8.30
CA TYR A 256 5.10 -2.29 -7.26
C TYR A 256 4.56 -0.97 -7.78
N SER A 257 3.25 -0.71 -7.62
CA SER A 257 2.67 0.60 -7.98
C SER A 257 2.19 1.34 -6.75
N ASN A 258 2.60 2.59 -6.61
CA ASN A 258 2.12 3.48 -5.55
C ASN A 258 0.60 3.72 -5.67
N ASP A 259 0.03 3.67 -6.87
CA ASP A 259 -1.41 3.89 -7.11
C ASP A 259 -2.27 2.74 -6.56
N VAL A 260 -1.70 1.54 -6.52
CA VAL A 260 -2.33 0.33 -5.98
C VAL A 260 -1.94 0.10 -4.51
N GLY A 261 -0.85 0.73 -4.07
CA GLY A 261 -0.25 0.50 -2.77
C GLY A 261 0.31 -0.92 -2.59
N ASN A 262 0.43 -1.71 -3.65
CA ASN A 262 0.93 -3.09 -3.60
C ASN A 262 1.49 -3.50 -4.97
N TYR A 263 1.97 -4.72 -5.07
CA TYR A 263 2.45 -5.30 -6.32
C TYR A 263 1.33 -5.39 -7.36
N VAL A 264 1.62 -4.99 -8.60
CA VAL A 264 0.74 -5.20 -9.75
C VAL A 264 1.11 -6.46 -10.51
N ARG A 265 2.37 -6.88 -10.40
CA ARG A 265 2.92 -8.10 -11.02
C ARG A 265 4.08 -8.62 -10.19
N ARG A 266 4.23 -9.94 -10.10
CA ARG A 266 5.36 -10.63 -9.44
C ARG A 266 5.75 -11.83 -10.29
N VAL A 267 7.04 -12.06 -10.51
CA VAL A 267 7.55 -13.22 -11.26
C VAL A 267 8.70 -13.86 -10.48
N VAL A 268 8.53 -15.14 -10.17
CA VAL A 268 9.52 -15.96 -9.47
C VAL A 268 10.41 -16.65 -10.49
N TYR A 269 11.71 -16.64 -10.22
CA TYR A 269 12.70 -17.33 -11.02
C TYR A 269 13.45 -18.37 -10.17
N ALA A 270 13.73 -19.51 -10.78
CA ALA A 270 14.70 -20.48 -10.29
C ALA A 270 15.78 -20.66 -11.34
N ASN A 271 17.04 -20.46 -10.98
CA ASN A 271 18.17 -20.58 -11.91
C ASN A 271 17.94 -19.76 -13.21
N SER A 272 17.44 -18.53 -13.07
CA SER A 272 17.08 -17.63 -14.19
C SER A 272 15.92 -18.08 -15.08
N THR A 273 15.23 -19.17 -14.75
CA THR A 273 14.03 -19.64 -15.47
C THR A 273 12.77 -19.22 -14.72
N PRO A 274 11.78 -18.60 -15.37
CA PRO A 274 10.53 -18.22 -14.71
C PRO A 274 9.76 -19.47 -14.28
N LEU A 275 9.37 -19.53 -13.00
CA LEU A 275 8.60 -20.63 -12.43
C LEU A 275 7.12 -20.29 -12.30
N ALA A 276 6.83 -19.11 -11.77
CA ALA A 276 5.47 -18.67 -11.51
C ALA A 276 5.36 -17.15 -11.59
N GLU A 277 4.15 -16.68 -11.84
CA GLU A 277 3.79 -15.31 -12.04
C GLU A 277 2.45 -15.01 -11.36
N MET A 278 2.38 -13.88 -10.66
CA MET A 278 1.14 -13.28 -10.20
C MET A 278 0.89 -11.97 -10.95
N ARG A 279 -0.34 -11.76 -11.40
CA ARG A 279 -0.78 -10.53 -12.09
C ARG A 279 -2.04 -10.00 -11.42
N LEU A 280 -2.07 -8.71 -11.10
CA LEU A 280 -3.18 -8.09 -10.39
C LEU A 280 -4.44 -8.11 -11.25
N LYS A 281 -5.50 -8.70 -10.70
CA LYS A 281 -6.81 -8.83 -11.32
C LYS A 281 -7.79 -7.75 -10.85
N SER A 282 -7.79 -7.48 -9.56
CA SER A 282 -8.64 -6.47 -8.94
C SER A 282 -8.11 -6.12 -7.56
N TYR A 283 -8.48 -4.96 -7.06
CA TYR A 283 -8.16 -4.50 -5.71
C TYR A 283 -9.32 -3.70 -5.14
N ALA A 284 -9.41 -3.64 -3.82
CA ALA A 284 -10.41 -2.89 -3.11
C ALA A 284 -9.83 -2.38 -1.79
N TYR A 285 -10.31 -1.21 -1.36
CA TYR A 285 -9.95 -0.59 -0.09
C TYR A 285 -11.23 -0.47 0.76
N PRO A 286 -11.11 -0.44 2.09
CA PRO A 286 -12.25 -0.17 2.93
C PRO A 286 -12.85 1.19 2.54
N VAL A 287 -14.18 1.26 2.49
CA VAL A 287 -14.87 2.52 2.25
C VAL A 287 -14.51 3.43 3.42
N ALA A 288 -13.72 4.47 3.15
CA ALA A 288 -13.47 5.50 4.15
C ALA A 288 -14.83 5.96 4.72
N PRO A 289 -15.00 6.08 6.05
CA PRO A 289 -16.17 6.76 6.58
C PRO A 289 -16.27 8.10 5.85
N PRO A 290 -17.46 8.50 5.36
CA PRO A 290 -17.58 9.65 4.48
C PRO A 290 -16.86 10.84 5.11
N GLY A 291 -15.70 11.18 4.53
CA GLY A 291 -14.97 12.37 4.91
C GLY A 291 -15.85 13.58 4.60
N LEU A 292 -15.60 14.69 5.30
CA LEU A 292 -16.29 15.94 5.02
C LEU A 292 -16.16 16.24 3.52
N SER A 293 -17.29 16.31 2.84
CA SER A 293 -17.38 16.62 1.42
C SER A 293 -16.70 17.96 1.13
N ALA A 294 -16.28 18.18 -0.11
CA ALA A 294 -15.71 19.46 -0.55
C ALA A 294 -16.63 20.66 -0.21
N VAL A 295 -17.95 20.43 -0.13
CA VAL A 295 -18.95 21.40 0.30
C VAL A 295 -18.83 21.72 1.80
N GLU A 296 -18.61 20.72 2.65
CA GLU A 296 -18.42 20.88 4.09
C GLU A 296 -17.09 21.58 4.42
N ILE A 297 -16.02 21.25 3.68
CA ILE A 297 -14.72 21.95 3.79
C ILE A 297 -14.86 23.40 3.33
N ALA A 298 -15.56 23.64 2.21
CA ALA A 298 -15.82 24.98 1.71
C ALA A 298 -16.66 25.81 2.71
N LEU A 299 -17.65 25.21 3.37
CA LEU A 299 -18.45 25.86 4.42
C LEU A 299 -17.60 26.18 5.66
N LEU A 300 -16.73 25.27 6.09
CA LEU A 300 -15.81 25.48 7.23
C LEU A 300 -14.86 26.66 7.01
N ILE A 301 -14.47 26.96 5.76
CA ILE A 301 -13.61 28.08 5.41
C ILE A 301 -14.42 29.36 5.11
N ALA A 302 -15.52 29.24 4.37
CA ALA A 302 -16.33 30.38 3.93
C ALA A 302 -17.07 31.06 5.09
N VAL A 303 -17.56 30.30 6.08
CA VAL A 303 -18.31 30.86 7.22
C VAL A 303 -17.46 31.79 8.09
N PRO A 304 -16.23 31.41 8.53
CA PRO A 304 -15.34 32.32 9.24
C PRO A 304 -14.98 33.57 8.43
N ILE A 305 -14.71 33.42 7.13
CA ILE A 305 -14.36 34.55 6.25
C ILE A 305 -15.55 35.51 6.13
N ALA A 306 -16.77 35.01 5.97
CA ALA A 306 -17.98 35.83 5.91
C ALA A 306 -18.21 36.57 7.24
N VAL A 307 -18.03 35.90 8.37
CA VAL A 307 -18.14 36.51 9.71
C VAL A 307 -17.10 37.64 9.88
N VAL A 308 -15.84 37.41 9.50
CA VAL A 308 -14.78 38.43 9.55
C VAL A 308 -15.10 39.60 8.62
N ALA A 309 -15.57 39.34 7.39
CA ALA A 309 -15.95 40.38 6.44
C ALA A 309 -17.12 41.25 6.95
N VAL A 310 -18.13 40.62 7.56
CA VAL A 310 -19.25 41.33 8.19
C VAL A 310 -18.78 42.15 9.39
N LEU A 311 -17.92 41.60 10.25
CA LEU A 311 -17.35 42.33 11.39
C LEU A 311 -16.53 43.54 10.95
N VAL A 312 -15.67 43.38 9.93
CA VAL A 312 -14.89 44.48 9.34
C VAL A 312 -15.81 45.53 8.73
N PHE A 313 -16.83 45.13 7.99
CA PHE A 313 -17.82 46.05 7.41
C PHE A 313 -18.57 46.85 8.49
N LEU A 314 -19.02 46.18 9.56
CA LEU A 314 -19.70 46.83 10.69
C LEU A 314 -18.78 47.80 11.43
N LEU A 315 -17.52 47.43 11.64
CA LEU A 315 -16.50 48.29 12.27
C LEU A 315 -16.18 49.52 11.40
N LEU A 316 -16.08 49.36 10.09
CA LEU A 316 -15.87 50.45 9.13
C LEU A 316 -17.10 51.37 9.05
N ARG A 317 -18.32 50.82 9.10
CA ARG A 317 -19.57 51.60 9.15
C ARG A 317 -19.66 52.42 10.44
N ARG A 318 -19.32 51.83 11.60
CA ARG A 318 -19.27 52.54 12.90
C ARG A 318 -18.22 53.65 12.91
N ARG A 319 -17.07 53.44 12.26
CA ARG A 319 -16.03 54.48 12.11
C ARG A 319 -16.48 55.64 11.23
N LYS A 320 -17.18 55.38 10.11
CA LYS A 320 -17.74 56.44 9.26
C LYS A 320 -18.83 57.25 9.97
N ALA A 321 -19.73 56.60 10.71
CA ALA A 321 -20.76 57.29 11.49
C ALA A 321 -20.21 58.20 12.61
N ARG A 322 -18.96 57.97 13.08
CA ARG A 322 -18.27 58.86 14.03
C ARG A 322 -17.51 60.02 13.37
N HIS A 323 -17.31 60.00 12.05
CA HIS A 323 -16.65 61.08 11.31
C HIS A 323 -17.63 62.06 10.65
N GLU A 324 -18.92 61.73 10.60
CA GLU A 324 -20.00 62.68 10.31
C GLU A 324 -20.55 63.27 11.62
N ALA A 325 -19.75 64.10 12.29
CA ALA A 325 -20.28 65.06 13.25
C ALA A 325 -20.72 66.32 12.49
N PRO A 326 -21.92 66.89 12.74
CA PRO A 326 -22.30 68.17 12.17
C PRO A 326 -21.42 69.30 12.75
N LYS A 327 -20.92 70.19 11.88
CA LYS A 327 -20.08 71.35 12.23
C LYS A 327 -20.92 72.63 12.45
N GLY A 328 -20.63 73.34 13.55
CA GLY A 328 -20.69 74.82 13.70
C GLY A 328 -22.03 75.41 14.17
N SER A 329 -22.09 76.47 15.00
CA SER A 329 -21.15 77.58 15.18
C SER A 329 -21.08 78.16 16.61
N SER A 330 -19.86 78.47 17.05
CA SER A 330 -19.52 79.47 18.08
C SER A 330 -19.31 80.82 17.40
N GLY A 331 -19.68 81.92 18.07
CA GLY A 331 -19.31 83.27 17.62
C GLY A 331 -19.78 84.40 18.53
N ALA A 332 -18.83 84.93 19.32
CA ALA A 332 -18.71 86.32 19.79
C ALA A 332 -19.66 86.86 20.88
N GLY A 333 -19.08 87.24 22.02
CA GLY A 333 -19.53 88.40 22.80
C GLY A 333 -18.60 89.60 22.56
N PRO A 334 -19.01 90.82 22.93
CA PRO A 334 -18.09 91.91 23.25
C PRO A 334 -18.23 92.42 24.70
N VAL A 335 -17.21 93.17 25.11
CA VAL A 335 -16.88 93.65 26.45
C VAL A 335 -17.50 95.03 26.74
N GLY A 336 -17.81 95.31 28.01
CA GLY A 336 -18.09 96.64 28.62
C GLY A 336 -19.19 96.53 29.69
N GLU A 337 -19.22 97.16 30.86
CA GLU A 337 -18.47 98.20 31.56
C GLU A 337 -19.15 98.28 32.96
N LEU A 338 -18.43 98.58 34.05
CA LEU A 338 -18.96 98.74 35.44
C LEU A 338 -19.41 100.21 35.67
N PRO A 339 -20.08 100.57 36.79
CA PRO A 339 -21.48 100.40 37.23
C PRO A 339 -22.18 101.79 37.40
N PRO A 340 -23.31 101.96 38.13
CA PRO A 340 -23.21 102.24 39.59
C PRO A 340 -24.41 101.86 40.49
N LYS A 341 -24.09 101.78 41.79
CA LYS A 341 -24.80 102.25 43.01
C LYS A 341 -26.21 101.74 43.43
N HIS A 342 -26.17 101.24 44.66
CA HIS A 342 -27.02 101.48 45.85
C HIS A 342 -28.47 101.01 45.93
N GLU A 343 -28.70 100.36 47.09
CA GLU A 343 -29.88 100.43 47.98
C GLU A 343 -31.19 99.86 47.44
N GLY A 344 -31.96 99.08 48.16
CA GLY A 344 -31.98 98.68 49.57
C GLY A 344 -33.35 97.99 49.79
N GLY A 345 -33.58 97.51 51.01
CA GLY A 345 -34.96 97.31 51.50
C GLY A 345 -35.66 96.00 51.16
N LYS A 346 -35.63 95.10 52.15
CA LYS A 346 -36.68 94.12 52.51
C LYS A 346 -38.05 94.82 52.73
N PRO A 347 -39.20 94.11 52.84
CA PRO A 347 -39.42 92.76 53.40
C PRO A 347 -39.76 91.65 52.41
#